data_AF-A0A178AJH6-F1
#
_entry.id   AF-A0A178AJH6-F1
#
_cell.length_a   1.000
_cell.length_b   1.000
_cell.length_c   1.000
_cell.angle_alpha   90.00
_cell.angle_beta   90.00
_cell.angle_gamma   90.00
#
_symmetry.space_group_name_H-M   'P 1'
#
loop_
_entity.id
_entity.type
_entity.pdbx_description
1 polymer ?
#
loop_
_entity_poly.entity_id
_entity_poly.type
_entity_poly.pdbx_seq_one_letter_code
_entity_poly.pdbx_strand_id
1 'polypeptide(L)'
;MSLQPEPETHPVARAKAPWPLKAESYLLFLNMKELPKGVYDKLEEVWEGEEYGTFKGGLGAVMIVRYSDTPVGPYDELILIPGNFTVPQPSSANSPIKIPKKALRIARIYVSQRTTTYNGRLNWNIPKHLARFSFSSPTSSSSSSSSSLSPLTVRVFPPNSSPGDSTPPFFACTLQPFRWLPAIPVNTSYVPISLLMAQPPCPAAPGQAAAALFEVEQERKIDAYDISEKNEEAVAAGTE
;
A
#
# COMPACT_ATOMS: atom_id res chain seq x y z
N MET A 1 0.69 -17.67 -0.65
CA MET A 1 1.75 -18.30 0.17
C MET A 1 3.03 -17.58 -0.19
N SER A 2 3.65 -16.88 0.77
CA SER A 2 4.94 -16.21 0.55
C SER A 2 5.98 -17.26 0.18
N LEU A 3 6.59 -17.17 -1.00
CA LEU A 3 7.62 -18.10 -1.47
C LEU A 3 9.03 -17.70 -1.01
N GLN A 4 9.17 -16.54 -0.37
CA GLN A 4 10.45 -16.00 0.06
C GLN A 4 10.95 -16.69 1.35
N PRO A 5 12.23 -17.06 1.46
CA PRO A 5 12.81 -17.57 2.70
C PRO A 5 12.76 -16.48 3.78
N GLU A 6 12.23 -16.82 4.95
CA GLU A 6 12.07 -15.88 6.05
C GLU A 6 13.38 -15.82 6.87
N PRO A 7 13.85 -14.62 7.26
CA PRO A 7 14.99 -14.51 8.16
C PRO A 7 14.66 -15.16 9.51
N GLU A 8 15.62 -15.85 10.13
CA GLU A 8 15.43 -16.53 11.42
C GLU A 8 14.98 -15.55 12.52
N THR A 9 15.46 -14.31 12.46
CA THR A 9 15.11 -13.21 13.38
C THR A 9 14.92 -11.90 12.64
N HIS A 10 13.86 -11.16 12.94
CA HIS A 10 13.58 -9.85 12.37
C HIS A 10 12.91 -8.94 13.44
N PRO A 11 13.18 -7.62 13.48
CA PRO A 11 12.63 -6.74 14.52
C PRO A 11 11.09 -6.62 14.45
N VAL A 12 10.52 -6.87 13.26
CA VAL A 12 9.07 -6.96 13.05
C VAL A 12 8.65 -8.41 12.91
N ALA A 13 7.71 -8.84 13.76
CA ALA A 13 7.13 -10.17 13.71
C ALA A 13 6.38 -10.44 12.40
N ARG A 14 6.48 -11.68 11.92
CA ARG A 14 5.83 -12.12 10.69
C ARG A 14 4.35 -12.46 10.94
N ALA A 15 3.46 -11.85 10.15
CA ALA A 15 2.05 -12.18 10.05
C ALA A 15 1.74 -12.69 8.63
N LYS A 16 1.62 -14.01 8.48
CA LYS A 16 1.47 -14.68 7.17
C LYS A 16 0.08 -14.47 6.58
N ALA A 17 0.01 -14.36 5.26
CA ALA A 17 -1.26 -14.35 4.51
C ALA A 17 -1.98 -15.72 4.59
N PRO A 18 -3.31 -15.77 4.39
CA PRO A 18 -4.22 -14.66 4.10
C PRO A 18 -4.57 -13.85 5.36
N TRP A 19 -4.80 -12.55 5.20
CA TRP A 19 -5.30 -11.70 6.28
C TRP A 19 -6.81 -11.50 6.13
N PRO A 20 -7.62 -11.80 7.17
CA PRO A 20 -8.96 -11.26 7.26
C PRO A 20 -8.87 -9.75 7.50
N LEU A 21 -9.62 -8.96 6.73
CA LEU A 21 -9.52 -7.51 6.75
C LEU A 21 -10.91 -6.88 6.90
N LYS A 22 -11.01 -5.86 7.75
CA LYS A 22 -12.16 -4.96 7.81
C LYS A 22 -11.69 -3.52 7.63
N ALA A 23 -12.25 -2.82 6.66
CA ALA A 23 -11.82 -1.47 6.34
C ALA A 23 -12.96 -0.56 5.89
N GLU A 24 -12.72 0.75 6.04
CA GLU A 24 -13.37 1.77 5.23
C GLU A 24 -12.49 2.08 4.03
N SER A 25 -13.07 2.23 2.85
CA SER A 25 -12.31 2.50 1.63
C SER A 25 -12.97 3.59 0.80
N TYR A 26 -12.16 4.52 0.35
CA TYR A 26 -12.56 5.61 -0.53
C TYR A 26 -11.79 5.50 -1.83
N LEU A 27 -12.50 5.34 -2.94
CA LEU A 27 -11.92 5.15 -4.26
C LEU A 27 -12.15 6.43 -5.09
N LEU A 28 -11.07 7.05 -5.52
CA LEU A 28 -11.07 8.21 -6.41
C LEU A 28 -10.60 7.72 -7.78
N PHE A 29 -11.55 7.39 -8.65
CA PHE A 29 -11.24 6.90 -9.99
C PHE A 29 -10.58 7.99 -10.84
N LEU A 30 -9.58 7.57 -11.61
CA LEU A 30 -8.84 8.43 -12.52
C LEU A 30 -8.57 7.71 -13.84
N ASN A 31 -8.26 8.50 -14.86
CA ASN A 31 -7.81 7.99 -16.15
C ASN A 31 -6.60 8.81 -16.60
N MET A 32 -5.45 8.16 -16.65
CA MET A 32 -4.18 8.78 -17.04
C MET A 32 -3.81 8.40 -18.48
N LYS A 33 -3.47 9.41 -19.28
CA LYS A 33 -2.96 9.22 -20.64
C LYS A 33 -1.50 8.79 -20.64
N GLU A 34 -0.72 9.34 -19.71
CA GLU A 34 0.70 9.10 -19.53
C GLU A 34 1.02 8.99 -18.04
N LEU A 35 2.14 8.34 -17.73
CA LEU A 35 2.61 8.18 -16.37
C LEU A 35 3.38 9.46 -15.95
N PRO A 36 3.06 10.08 -14.80
CA PRO A 36 3.84 11.21 -14.31
C PRO A 36 5.31 10.82 -14.07
N LYS A 37 6.23 11.76 -14.33
CA LYS A 37 7.65 11.57 -13.96
C LYS A 37 7.79 11.45 -12.45
N GLY A 38 8.62 10.52 -11.97
CA GLY A 38 8.86 10.32 -10.54
C GLY A 38 7.64 9.76 -9.80
N VAL A 39 6.80 8.97 -10.47
CA VAL A 39 5.62 8.34 -9.83
C VAL A 39 6.03 7.29 -8.78
N TYR A 40 7.16 6.60 -9.01
CA TYR A 40 7.70 5.58 -8.13
C TYR A 40 8.49 6.20 -6.98
N ASP A 41 8.64 5.45 -5.88
CA ASP A 41 9.63 5.82 -4.86
C ASP A 41 11.04 5.67 -5.44
N LYS A 42 12.02 6.31 -4.79
CA LYS A 42 13.42 6.14 -5.15
C LYS A 42 13.83 4.67 -5.07
N LEU A 43 13.26 3.91 -4.12
CA LEU A 43 13.55 2.50 -3.97
C LEU A 43 13.08 1.70 -5.19
N GLU A 44 11.88 1.98 -5.70
CA GLU A 44 11.29 1.35 -6.88
C GLU A 44 11.56 2.07 -8.22
N GLU A 45 12.50 3.01 -8.28
CA GLU A 45 12.84 3.76 -9.51
C GLU A 45 13.25 2.81 -10.66
N VAL A 46 13.84 1.67 -10.33
CA VAL A 46 14.18 0.61 -11.29
C VAL A 46 12.96 0.10 -12.09
N TRP A 47 11.74 0.23 -11.57
CA TRP A 47 10.51 -0.19 -12.25
C TRP A 47 10.13 0.66 -13.47
N GLU A 48 10.81 1.77 -13.71
CA GLU A 48 10.67 2.55 -14.95
C GLU A 48 11.23 1.81 -16.18
N GLY A 49 12.10 0.80 -15.97
CA GLY A 49 12.65 -0.05 -17.03
C GLY A 49 11.59 -0.83 -17.79
N GLU A 50 11.74 -0.94 -19.12
CA GLU A 50 10.80 -1.66 -19.98
C GLU A 50 10.72 -3.16 -19.66
N GLU A 51 11.77 -3.73 -19.06
CA GLU A 51 11.83 -5.11 -18.58
C GLU A 51 10.78 -5.42 -17.52
N TYR A 52 10.34 -4.41 -16.77
CA TYR A 52 9.28 -4.54 -15.78
C TYR A 52 7.91 -4.26 -16.37
N GLY A 53 7.81 -3.85 -17.63
CA GLY A 53 6.58 -3.63 -18.36
C GLY A 53 6.16 -2.16 -18.47
N THR A 54 5.45 -1.86 -19.56
CA THR A 54 5.13 -0.51 -20.00
C THR A 54 3.70 -0.11 -19.64
N PHE A 55 3.50 1.17 -19.30
CA PHE A 55 2.17 1.72 -19.01
C PHE A 55 1.25 1.66 -20.24
N LYS A 56 -0.01 1.26 -20.02
CA LYS A 56 -1.06 1.12 -21.04
C LYS A 56 -2.34 1.90 -20.73
N GLY A 57 -2.37 2.68 -19.65
CA GLY A 57 -3.54 3.47 -19.27
C GLY A 57 -4.73 2.63 -18.81
N GLY A 58 -5.92 3.19 -19.02
CA GLY A 58 -7.19 2.61 -18.56
C GLY A 58 -7.63 3.19 -17.21
N LEU A 59 -8.64 2.55 -16.61
CA LEU A 59 -9.19 2.99 -15.33
C LEU A 59 -8.16 2.74 -14.22
N GLY A 60 -7.71 3.81 -13.58
CA GLY A 60 -6.92 3.80 -12.38
C GLY A 60 -7.73 4.33 -11.19
N ALA A 61 -7.08 4.37 -10.03
CA ALA A 61 -7.64 4.98 -8.83
C ALA A 61 -6.55 5.51 -7.92
N VAL A 62 -6.87 6.57 -7.18
CA VAL A 62 -6.27 6.82 -5.87
C VAL A 62 -7.20 6.18 -4.83
N MET A 63 -6.67 5.36 -3.94
CA MET A 63 -7.44 4.72 -2.88
C MET A 63 -6.96 5.19 -1.53
N ILE A 64 -7.89 5.47 -0.64
CA ILE A 64 -7.63 5.73 0.78
C ILE A 64 -8.32 4.62 1.55
N VAL A 65 -7.57 3.88 2.36
CA VAL A 65 -8.09 2.73 3.10
C VAL A 65 -7.79 2.93 4.58
N ARG A 66 -8.79 2.68 5.43
CA ARG A 66 -8.68 2.72 6.89
C ARG A 66 -9.02 1.36 7.43
N TYR A 67 -8.01 0.55 7.71
CA TYR A 67 -8.20 -0.78 8.27
C TYR A 67 -8.50 -0.66 9.76
N SER A 68 -9.62 -1.25 10.17
CA SER A 68 -10.07 -1.31 11.57
C SER A 68 -9.76 -2.64 12.23
N ASP A 69 -9.60 -3.71 11.43
CA ASP A 69 -9.31 -5.05 11.92
C ASP A 69 -8.40 -5.79 10.93
N THR A 70 -7.20 -6.14 11.39
CA THR A 70 -6.19 -6.94 10.68
C THR A 70 -5.35 -7.73 11.70
N PRO A 71 -4.61 -8.79 11.28
CA PRO A 71 -3.70 -9.52 12.16
C PRO A 71 -2.56 -8.70 12.78
N VAL A 72 -2.31 -7.49 12.28
CA VAL A 72 -1.25 -6.59 12.77
C VAL A 72 -1.79 -5.31 13.42
N GLY A 73 -3.10 -5.29 13.71
CA GLY A 73 -3.80 -4.13 14.22
C GLY A 73 -4.30 -3.17 13.13
N PRO A 74 -4.94 -2.05 13.52
CA PRO A 74 -5.46 -1.06 12.57
C PRO A 74 -4.34 -0.25 11.92
N TYR A 75 -4.50 0.13 10.66
CA TYR A 75 -3.59 1.02 9.95
C TYR A 75 -4.30 1.66 8.75
N ASP A 76 -3.69 2.68 8.18
CA ASP A 76 -4.23 3.42 7.04
C ASP A 76 -3.31 3.26 5.83
N GLU A 77 -3.89 3.32 4.63
CA GLU A 77 -3.16 3.30 3.36
C GLU A 77 -3.62 4.43 2.43
N LEU A 78 -2.66 4.96 1.67
CA LEU A 78 -2.89 5.77 0.47
C LEU A 78 -2.23 5.03 -0.70
N ILE A 79 -3.01 4.71 -1.73
CA ILE A 79 -2.55 3.89 -2.86
C ILE A 79 -2.78 4.67 -4.16
N LEU A 80 -1.77 4.73 -5.02
CA LEU A 80 -1.88 5.20 -6.40
C LEU A 80 -1.77 4.02 -7.37
N ILE A 81 -2.87 3.74 -8.06
CA ILE A 81 -2.96 2.78 -9.17
C ILE A 81 -3.22 3.60 -10.44
N PRO A 82 -2.20 3.94 -11.24
CA PRO A 82 -2.39 4.82 -12.39
C PRO A 82 -3.15 4.14 -13.55
N GLY A 83 -3.17 2.80 -13.59
CA GLY A 83 -3.87 2.03 -14.61
C GLY A 83 -3.16 0.70 -14.89
N ASN A 84 -3.32 0.20 -16.12
CA ASN A 84 -2.75 -1.07 -16.54
C ASN A 84 -1.31 -0.91 -17.05
N PHE A 85 -0.51 -1.95 -16.82
CA PHE A 85 0.81 -2.15 -17.41
C PHE A 85 0.84 -3.47 -18.17
N THR A 86 1.74 -3.61 -19.14
CA THR A 86 2.09 -4.95 -19.65
C THR A 86 2.76 -5.74 -18.55
N VAL A 87 2.50 -7.05 -18.50
CA VAL A 87 3.18 -7.95 -17.57
C VAL A 87 4.17 -8.80 -18.38
N PRO A 88 5.47 -8.82 -18.00
CA PRO A 88 6.45 -9.71 -18.64
C PRO A 88 5.94 -11.17 -18.64
N GLN A 89 6.05 -11.82 -19.80
CA GLN A 89 5.57 -13.19 -19.95
C GLN A 89 6.73 -14.17 -19.74
N PRO A 90 6.48 -15.34 -19.12
CA PRO A 90 7.52 -16.35 -18.96
C PRO A 90 7.98 -16.82 -20.34
N SER A 91 9.29 -17.02 -20.48
CA SER A 91 9.92 -17.48 -21.72
C SER A 91 9.52 -18.92 -22.11
N SER A 92 9.04 -19.72 -21.16
CA SER A 92 8.53 -21.07 -21.40
C SER A 92 7.03 -21.07 -21.66
N ALA A 93 6.63 -21.50 -22.87
CA ALA A 93 5.24 -21.71 -23.26
C ALA A 93 4.50 -22.76 -22.41
N ASN A 94 5.22 -23.54 -21.60
CA ASN A 94 4.68 -24.59 -20.73
C ASN A 94 4.61 -24.19 -19.25
N SER A 95 4.69 -22.88 -18.92
CA SER A 95 4.43 -22.45 -17.54
C SER A 95 3.00 -22.83 -17.14
N PRO A 96 2.79 -23.57 -16.03
CA PRO A 96 1.45 -23.92 -15.56
C PRO A 96 0.68 -22.69 -15.04
N ILE A 97 1.35 -21.55 -14.86
CA ILE A 97 0.78 -20.31 -14.37
C ILE A 97 0.40 -19.41 -15.55
N LYS A 98 -0.90 -19.23 -15.79
CA LYS A 98 -1.41 -18.31 -16.80
C LYS A 98 -1.33 -16.87 -16.29
N ILE A 99 -0.21 -16.20 -16.59
CA ILE A 99 0.01 -14.79 -16.25
C ILE A 99 -0.78 -13.91 -17.23
N PRO A 100 -1.53 -12.89 -16.76
CA PRO A 100 -2.23 -11.97 -17.64
C PRO A 100 -1.24 -11.18 -18.52
N LYS A 101 -1.62 -10.78 -19.74
CA LYS A 101 -0.77 -9.90 -20.57
C LYS A 101 -0.73 -8.46 -20.06
N LYS A 102 -1.74 -8.05 -19.31
CA LYS A 102 -1.88 -6.73 -18.70
C LYS A 102 -2.57 -6.83 -17.35
N ALA A 103 -2.17 -5.99 -16.40
CA ALA A 103 -2.77 -5.92 -15.08
C ALA A 103 -2.60 -4.52 -14.49
N LEU A 104 -3.39 -4.19 -13.48
CA LEU A 104 -3.20 -2.97 -12.69
C LEU A 104 -1.87 -3.05 -11.92
N ARG A 105 -1.25 -1.90 -11.67
CA ARG A 105 -0.02 -1.78 -10.87
C ARG A 105 -0.20 -0.70 -9.81
N ILE A 106 0.26 -0.94 -8.58
CA ILE A 106 0.44 0.16 -7.61
C ILE A 106 1.77 0.82 -7.94
N ALA A 107 1.72 2.08 -8.37
CA ALA A 107 2.93 2.84 -8.64
C ALA A 107 3.48 3.52 -7.38
N ARG A 108 2.60 3.83 -6.41
CA ARG A 108 3.01 4.35 -5.12
C ARG A 108 2.01 3.95 -4.03
N ILE A 109 2.51 3.59 -2.86
CA ILE A 109 1.66 3.29 -1.71
C ILE A 109 2.35 3.71 -0.42
N TYR A 110 1.58 4.36 0.45
CA TYR A 110 2.00 4.76 1.77
C TYR A 110 1.11 4.12 2.83
N VAL A 111 1.69 3.77 3.97
CA VAL A 111 0.99 3.15 5.09
C VAL A 111 1.40 3.78 6.42
N SER A 112 0.48 3.76 7.40
CA SER A 112 0.74 4.38 8.71
C SER A 112 1.53 3.51 9.70
N GLN A 113 1.92 2.29 9.31
CA GLN A 113 2.47 1.30 10.24
C GLN A 113 3.65 0.50 9.65
N ARG A 114 4.71 0.33 10.45
CA ARG A 114 5.90 -0.47 10.11
C ARG A 114 5.57 -1.94 9.87
N THR A 115 4.70 -2.51 10.70
CA THR A 115 4.37 -3.94 10.63
C THR A 115 3.74 -4.31 9.30
N THR A 116 2.83 -3.49 8.78
CA THR A 116 2.23 -3.73 7.46
C THR A 116 3.19 -3.42 6.32
N THR A 117 4.20 -2.55 6.52
CA THR A 117 5.27 -2.30 5.52
C THR A 117 6.05 -3.57 5.25
N TYR A 118 6.67 -4.14 6.29
CA TYR A 118 7.44 -5.39 6.19
C TYR A 118 6.59 -6.56 5.69
N ASN A 119 5.47 -6.82 6.37
CA ASN A 119 4.64 -7.98 6.05
C ASN A 119 3.95 -7.84 4.68
N GLY A 120 3.63 -6.62 4.25
CA GLY A 120 2.97 -6.34 2.99
C GLY A 120 3.85 -6.58 1.78
N ARG A 121 5.11 -6.15 1.85
CA ARG A 121 6.15 -6.44 0.85
C ARG A 121 6.31 -7.94 0.68
N LEU A 122 6.52 -8.68 1.78
CA LEU A 122 6.74 -10.13 1.73
C LEU A 122 5.50 -10.97 1.37
N ASN A 123 4.30 -10.60 1.84
CA ASN A 123 3.09 -11.39 1.57
C ASN A 123 2.54 -11.23 0.15
N TRP A 124 2.62 -10.02 -0.40
CA TRP A 124 1.90 -9.66 -1.63
C TRP A 124 2.76 -8.94 -2.67
N ASN A 125 4.07 -8.78 -2.44
CA ASN A 125 4.96 -8.05 -3.33
C ASN A 125 4.44 -6.60 -3.58
N ILE A 126 4.05 -5.91 -2.50
CA ILE A 126 3.52 -4.54 -2.56
C ILE A 126 4.54 -3.56 -1.95
N PRO A 127 4.97 -2.50 -2.67
CA PRO A 127 6.07 -1.62 -2.28
C PRO A 127 5.61 -0.55 -1.28
N LYS A 128 5.28 -0.97 -0.06
CA LYS A 128 4.79 -0.07 0.99
C LYS A 128 5.92 0.82 1.51
N HIS A 129 5.56 2.07 1.80
CA HIS A 129 6.40 3.09 2.46
C HIS A 129 5.66 3.72 3.63
N LEU A 130 6.40 4.26 4.59
CA LEU A 130 5.82 4.89 5.78
C LEU A 130 5.35 6.32 5.49
N ALA A 131 4.20 6.69 6.05
CA ALA A 131 3.71 8.06 6.05
C ALA A 131 2.81 8.33 7.26
N ARG A 132 2.68 9.61 7.63
CA ARG A 132 1.71 10.01 8.66
C ARG A 132 0.35 10.29 8.04
N PHE A 133 -0.70 9.79 8.67
CA PHE A 133 -2.07 10.05 8.27
C PHE A 133 -2.77 10.92 9.30
N SER A 134 -3.69 11.76 8.83
CA SER A 134 -4.59 12.55 9.67
C SER A 134 -5.96 12.57 9.03
N PHE A 135 -6.98 12.26 9.83
CA PHE A 135 -8.38 12.26 9.44
C PHE A 135 -9.15 13.23 10.34
N SER A 136 -10.11 13.97 9.79
CA SER A 136 -10.94 14.89 10.59
C SER A 136 -11.98 14.17 11.46
N SER A 137 -12.17 12.86 11.28
CA SER A 137 -13.08 12.04 12.09
C SER A 137 -12.57 10.58 12.22
N PRO A 138 -12.99 9.86 13.27
CA PRO A 138 -12.67 8.44 13.43
C PRO A 138 -13.31 7.59 12.33
N THR A 139 -12.97 6.30 12.27
CA THR A 139 -13.64 5.33 11.39
C THR A 139 -15.09 5.16 11.83
N SER A 140 -16.02 5.05 10.89
CA SER A 140 -17.42 4.72 11.18
C SER A 140 -17.49 3.33 11.80
N SER A 141 -17.97 3.24 13.04
CA SER A 141 -18.24 1.94 13.68
C SER A 141 -19.46 1.29 13.04
N SER A 142 -19.42 -0.03 12.85
CA SER A 142 -20.52 -0.83 12.29
C SER A 142 -21.83 -0.77 13.10
N SER A 143 -21.77 -0.25 14.32
CA SER A 143 -22.90 -0.07 15.25
C SER A 143 -23.61 1.29 15.12
N SER A 144 -23.04 2.23 14.37
CA SER A 144 -23.62 3.56 14.20
C SER A 144 -24.40 3.61 12.89
N SER A 145 -25.68 3.24 12.93
CA SER A 145 -26.65 3.33 11.81
C SER A 145 -26.88 4.75 11.27
N SER A 146 -26.08 5.72 11.72
CA SER A 146 -25.96 7.05 11.14
C SER A 146 -24.52 7.20 10.67
N SER A 147 -24.25 6.86 9.41
CA SER A 147 -23.05 7.39 8.75
C SER A 147 -23.16 8.90 8.87
N SER A 148 -22.33 9.52 9.72
CA SER A 148 -22.30 10.98 9.77
C SER A 148 -21.98 11.44 8.34
N LEU A 149 -22.94 12.06 7.66
CA LEU A 149 -22.82 12.60 6.29
C LEU A 149 -21.94 13.86 6.28
N SER A 150 -20.94 13.87 7.15
CA SER A 150 -19.98 14.94 7.32
C SER A 150 -18.85 14.75 6.32
N PRO A 151 -18.35 15.84 5.74
CA PRO A 151 -17.12 15.82 4.98
C PRO A 151 -15.98 15.19 5.78
N LEU A 152 -15.21 14.31 5.16
CA LEU A 152 -14.00 13.75 5.74
C LEU A 152 -12.78 14.41 5.12
N THR A 153 -12.01 15.15 5.91
CA THR A 153 -10.71 15.67 5.48
C THR A 153 -9.65 14.60 5.75
N VAL A 154 -8.89 14.27 4.71
CA VAL A 154 -7.75 13.34 4.76
C VAL A 154 -6.49 14.12 4.43
N ARG A 155 -5.44 13.91 5.22
CA ARG A 155 -4.10 14.47 4.98
C ARG A 155 -3.05 13.39 5.19
N VAL A 156 -2.09 13.31 4.27
CA VAL A 156 -0.95 12.41 4.35
C VAL A 156 0.33 13.24 4.26
N PHE A 157 1.23 13.00 5.20
CA PHE A 157 2.46 13.75 5.40
C PHE A 157 3.66 12.82 5.25
N PRO A 158 4.84 13.35 4.89
CA PRO A 158 6.04 12.54 4.78
C PRO A 158 6.38 11.84 6.11
N PRO A 159 7.18 10.76 6.04
CA PRO A 159 7.79 10.17 7.23
C PRO A 159 8.58 11.23 8.02
N ASN A 160 8.86 10.96 9.30
CA ASN A 160 9.39 11.91 10.30
C ASN A 160 8.49 13.10 10.69
N SER A 161 7.39 13.35 9.99
CA SER A 161 6.48 14.44 10.38
C SER A 161 5.80 14.14 11.73
N SER A 162 5.52 15.19 12.49
CA SER A 162 4.87 15.09 13.81
C SER A 162 3.65 16.00 13.92
N PRO A 163 2.64 15.66 14.73
CA PRO A 163 1.50 16.54 14.94
C PRO A 163 1.94 17.92 15.44
N GLY A 164 1.55 18.98 14.73
CA GLY A 164 1.87 20.36 15.08
C GLY A 164 3.22 20.87 14.54
N ASP A 165 3.96 20.05 13.80
CA ASP A 165 5.10 20.56 13.04
C ASP A 165 4.65 21.46 11.86
N SER A 166 5.62 22.14 11.24
CA SER A 166 5.40 22.97 10.06
C SER A 166 5.43 22.18 8.75
N THR A 167 5.43 20.84 8.80
CA THR A 167 5.58 19.99 7.63
C THR A 167 4.25 19.93 6.87
N PRO A 168 4.16 20.40 5.63
CA PRO A 168 2.92 20.33 4.87
C PRO A 168 2.61 18.88 4.46
N PRO A 169 1.32 18.52 4.30
CA PRO A 169 0.96 17.23 3.72
C PRO A 169 1.30 17.21 2.22
N PHE A 170 1.83 16.09 1.73
CA PHE A 170 2.03 15.91 0.28
C PHE A 170 0.74 15.47 -0.44
N PHE A 171 -0.25 14.97 0.32
CA PHE A 171 -1.58 14.66 -0.18
C PHE A 171 -2.63 15.17 0.79
N ALA A 172 -3.63 15.89 0.27
CA ALA A 172 -4.77 16.32 1.05
C ALA A 172 -6.03 16.35 0.19
N CYS A 173 -7.13 15.84 0.72
CA CYS A 173 -8.44 15.92 0.06
C CYS A 173 -9.57 16.01 1.08
N THR A 174 -10.72 16.51 0.63
CA THR A 174 -11.97 16.48 1.39
C THR A 174 -12.98 15.62 0.66
N LEU A 175 -13.34 14.49 1.27
CA LEU A 175 -14.30 13.53 0.74
C LEU A 175 -15.71 13.96 1.16
N GLN A 176 -16.55 14.19 0.16
CA GLN A 176 -17.94 14.61 0.35
C GLN A 176 -18.86 13.41 0.15
N PRO A 177 -19.75 13.08 1.10
CA PRO A 177 -20.66 11.96 0.94
C PRO A 177 -21.67 12.28 -0.17
N PHE A 178 -21.92 11.28 -1.03
CA PHE A 178 -22.94 11.40 -2.05
C PHE A 178 -24.31 11.23 -1.42
N ARG A 179 -25.04 12.35 -1.26
CA ARG A 179 -26.30 12.39 -0.49
C ARG A 179 -27.54 11.91 -1.26
N TRP A 180 -27.42 11.66 -2.57
CA TRP A 180 -28.56 11.32 -3.43
C TRP A 180 -28.78 9.82 -3.63
N LEU A 181 -27.77 8.98 -3.36
CA LEU A 181 -27.93 7.53 -3.40
C LEU A 181 -27.83 6.96 -1.98
N PRO A 182 -28.69 6.00 -1.61
CA PRO A 182 -28.53 5.27 -0.35
C PRO A 182 -27.25 4.44 -0.40
N ALA A 183 -26.73 4.08 0.78
CA ALA A 183 -25.65 3.11 0.88
C ALA A 183 -26.18 1.74 0.42
N ILE A 184 -25.63 1.20 -0.67
CA ILE A 184 -26.00 -0.11 -1.20
C ILE A 184 -24.89 -1.11 -0.85
N PRO A 185 -25.21 -2.25 -0.20
CA PRO A 185 -24.25 -3.31 0.00
C PRO A 185 -23.86 -3.91 -1.35
N VAL A 186 -22.57 -3.85 -1.70
CA VAL A 186 -22.03 -4.40 -2.95
C VAL A 186 -21.10 -5.56 -2.62
N ASN A 187 -21.32 -6.71 -3.26
CA ASN A 187 -20.31 -7.76 -3.31
C ASN A 187 -19.49 -7.61 -4.60
N THR A 188 -18.21 -7.26 -4.44
CA THR A 188 -17.29 -7.00 -5.55
C THR A 188 -17.02 -8.23 -6.42
N SER A 189 -17.31 -9.45 -5.94
CA SER A 189 -17.21 -10.67 -6.76
C SER A 189 -18.15 -10.69 -7.95
N TYR A 190 -19.23 -9.89 -7.93
CA TYR A 190 -20.19 -9.76 -9.02
C TYR A 190 -19.92 -8.56 -9.94
N VAL A 191 -18.96 -7.70 -9.60
CA VAL A 191 -18.62 -6.53 -10.42
C VAL A 191 -17.73 -6.99 -11.57
N PRO A 192 -18.11 -6.80 -12.85
CA PRO A 192 -17.38 -7.30 -14.01
C PRO A 192 -16.15 -6.43 -14.36
N ILE A 193 -15.39 -6.01 -13.34
CA ILE A 193 -14.16 -5.23 -13.47
C ILE A 193 -13.02 -6.07 -12.89
N SER A 194 -12.06 -6.42 -13.73
CA SER A 194 -10.85 -7.12 -13.27
C SER A 194 -9.98 -6.14 -12.47
N LEU A 195 -9.90 -6.36 -11.17
CA LEU A 195 -8.96 -5.69 -10.26
C LEU A 195 -7.67 -6.49 -10.09
N LEU A 196 -7.31 -7.30 -11.09
CA LEU A 196 -6.10 -8.09 -11.05
C LEU A 196 -4.89 -7.16 -11.06
N MET A 197 -4.00 -7.35 -10.08
CA MET A 197 -2.81 -6.54 -9.90
C MET A 197 -1.57 -7.39 -10.13
N ALA A 198 -0.58 -6.82 -10.80
CA ALA A 198 0.73 -7.44 -10.96
C ALA A 198 1.82 -6.41 -10.63
N GLN A 199 2.77 -6.83 -9.83
CA GLN A 199 3.88 -6.02 -9.37
C GLN A 199 5.21 -6.64 -9.82
N PRO A 200 6.17 -5.82 -10.27
CA PRO A 200 7.56 -6.25 -10.33
C PRO A 200 8.07 -6.62 -8.92
N PRO A 201 9.16 -7.38 -8.79
CA PRO A 201 9.77 -7.63 -7.49
C PRO A 201 10.11 -6.31 -6.77
N CYS A 202 9.72 -6.22 -5.50
CA CYS A 202 10.09 -5.12 -4.62
C CYS A 202 11.60 -5.15 -4.35
N PRO A 203 12.35 -4.08 -4.62
CA PRO A 203 13.74 -3.98 -4.21
C PRO A 203 13.85 -3.88 -2.68
N ALA A 204 14.93 -4.43 -2.11
CA ALA A 204 15.27 -4.20 -0.70
C ALA A 204 15.96 -2.84 -0.55
N ALA A 205 15.74 -2.15 0.57
CA ALA A 205 16.57 -0.99 0.88
C ALA A 205 18.06 -1.42 1.03
N PRO A 206 19.03 -0.62 0.56
CA PRO A 206 20.44 -1.04 0.50
C PRO A 206 21.04 -1.55 1.82
N GLY A 207 20.68 -0.93 2.96
CA GLY A 207 21.11 -1.32 4.29
C GLY A 207 20.08 -2.15 5.07
N GLN A 208 19.03 -2.66 4.43
CA GLN A 208 17.89 -3.30 5.11
C GLN A 208 18.32 -4.40 6.08
N ALA A 209 19.17 -5.33 5.64
CA ALA A 209 19.62 -6.44 6.49
C ALA A 209 20.43 -5.96 7.70
N ALA A 210 21.34 -5.00 7.51
CA ALA A 210 22.14 -4.42 8.58
C ALA A 210 21.27 -3.63 9.58
N ALA A 211 20.31 -2.85 9.07
CA ALA A 211 19.36 -2.10 9.90
C ALA A 211 18.46 -3.04 10.72
N ALA A 212 17.95 -4.12 10.11
CA ALA A 212 17.14 -5.11 10.81
C ALA A 212 17.93 -5.85 11.91
N LEU A 213 19.16 -6.26 11.63
CA LEU A 213 20.05 -6.87 12.62
C LEU A 213 20.35 -5.91 13.78
N PHE A 214 20.66 -4.65 13.47
CA PHE A 214 20.90 -3.63 14.48
C PHE A 214 19.69 -3.42 15.40
N GLU A 215 18.47 -3.37 14.86
CA GLU A 215 17.25 -3.25 15.68
C GLU A 215 17.06 -4.46 16.62
N VAL A 216 17.40 -5.67 16.16
CA VAL A 216 17.34 -6.90 16.97
C VAL A 216 18.41 -6.91 18.07
N GLU A 217 19.67 -6.60 17.73
CA GLU A 217 20.79 -6.58 18.68
C GLU A 217 20.62 -5.56 19.80
N GLN A 218 19.99 -4.43 19.51
CA GLN A 218 19.70 -3.40 20.51
C GLN A 218 18.49 -3.75 21.39
N GLU A 219 17.83 -4.90 21.16
CA GLU A 219 16.56 -5.30 21.79
C GLU A 219 15.53 -4.17 21.80
N ARG A 220 15.57 -3.32 20.77
CA ARG A 220 14.84 -2.06 20.76
C ARG A 220 13.40 -2.33 20.36
N LYS A 221 12.47 -2.24 21.30
CA LYS A 221 11.05 -2.25 20.97
C LYS A 221 10.66 -0.93 20.32
N ILE A 222 10.62 -0.93 18.99
CA ILE A 222 10.15 0.22 18.20
C ILE A 222 8.62 0.17 18.11
N ASP A 223 7.99 1.32 18.28
CA ASP A 223 6.53 1.43 18.16
C ASP A 223 6.08 1.07 16.73
N ALA A 224 4.98 0.32 16.59
CA ALA A 224 4.49 -0.11 15.29
C ALA A 224 4.12 1.07 14.37
N TYR A 225 3.78 2.22 14.94
CA TYR A 225 3.45 3.47 14.24
C TYR A 225 4.62 4.46 14.21
N ASP A 226 5.84 4.02 14.53
CA ASP A 226 7.04 4.81 14.30
C ASP A 226 7.30 4.93 12.78
N ILE A 227 6.91 6.07 12.22
CA ILE A 227 7.06 6.43 10.82
C ILE A 227 8.37 7.18 10.54
N SER A 228 9.38 7.05 11.40
CA SER A 228 10.65 7.74 11.17
C SER A 228 11.45 7.06 10.06
N GLU A 229 11.99 7.87 9.14
CA GLU A 229 12.79 7.39 8.01
C GLU A 229 13.99 6.55 8.49
N LYS A 230 14.60 6.96 9.62
CA LYS A 230 15.75 6.25 10.23
C LYS A 230 15.49 4.77 10.50
N ASN A 231 14.23 4.41 10.73
CA ASN A 231 13.86 3.04 11.06
C ASN A 231 13.19 2.37 9.83
N GLU A 232 12.73 3.11 8.82
CA GLU A 232 12.02 2.53 7.66
C GLU A 232 12.87 1.51 6.89
N GLU A 233 14.18 1.76 6.81
CA GLU A 233 15.13 0.90 6.11
C GLU A 233 15.06 -0.57 6.56
N ALA A 234 14.93 -0.83 7.86
CA ALA A 234 14.85 -2.20 8.40
C ALA A 234 13.62 -2.98 7.90
N VAL A 235 12.51 -2.29 7.57
CA VAL A 235 11.24 -2.91 7.19
C VAL A 235 10.96 -2.89 5.67
N ALA A 236 11.82 -2.22 4.89
CA ALA A 236 11.76 -2.17 3.44
C ALA A 236 12.39 -3.42 2.79
N ALA A 237 11.86 -4.59 3.13
CA ALA A 237 12.35 -5.89 2.64
C ALA A 237 12.10 -6.06 1.13
N GLY A 238 13.06 -6.69 0.44
CA GLY A 238 12.95 -7.03 -0.97
C GLY A 238 12.22 -8.35 -1.22
N THR A 239 11.94 -8.62 -2.49
CA THR A 239 11.34 -9.86 -2.98
C THR A 239 12.00 -10.26 -4.30
N GLU A 240 11.88 -11.54 -4.65
CA GLU A 240 12.26 -12.14 -5.94
C GLU A 240 11.06 -12.35 -6.88
#